data_AF-A0A968HUR6-F1
#
_entry.id   AF-A0A968HUR6-F1
#
_cell.length_a   1.000
_cell.length_b   1.000
_cell.length_c   1.000
_cell.angle_alpha   90.00
_cell.angle_beta   90.00
_cell.angle_gamma   90.00
#
_symmetry.space_group_name_H-M   'P 1'
#
loop_
_entity.id
_entity.type
_entity.pdbx_description
1 polymer ?
#
loop_
_entity_poly.entity_id
_entity_poly.type
_entity_poly.pdbx_seq_one_letter_code
_entity_poly.pdbx_strand_id
1 'polypeptide(L)'
;MSIKPSLPRKRLNGKVLYRQADSSPSSSSFVVQAQPGSSTLAAGHRWAASIALLLQAGLVISTLSLAWLSFELITNPDVSFWFNQFLPINTNKATADQYQPLTLRQILKQLQHKNQTPGKPMILAGDSKIKDRLLTPTDLLIPLYQKSCDGSSCQQIKEIYVYRSLQLPALLRVFEGKRYYRPLDRMVAQGPSASDLSDLADYPRLLGSAHSLPLSRIERYQSAPQPGAWLRLTGLRSEGSGAASYGQIIYFHPDQAGLSLMLNWASPQGDFPAWQQVTGSSVPELVVNKSLGLEPGFAVYQVNAAAGGSLQMAQITLTKAALSDSAYVEGVMLARHGLWSLAMQRLTQVKRNLGKQWSASAQGQLDYIRLHAQVTEAQAQQQSANAVQTIVAHLVNGSWNRALEVLQAPQTDMTEVRRLLLTDSGRLLARVDAFLTVEPGDQDAIVWGAMIRYLQEPSPKARAWTQRQAANSPATRQRIQTLWNRLDKAVAPSPISEAVPRRPQPPHPPCP
;
A
#
# COMPACT_ATOMS: atom_id res chain seq x y z
N MET A 1 -40.34 24.46 22.71
CA MET A 1 -41.47 23.52 22.82
C MET A 1 -41.96 23.17 21.42
N SER A 2 -41.77 21.93 20.98
CA SER A 2 -42.18 21.45 19.65
C SER A 2 -42.79 20.07 19.82
N ILE A 3 -44.09 19.95 19.50
CA ILE A 3 -44.88 18.73 19.69
C ILE A 3 -44.68 17.85 18.45
N LYS A 4 -44.04 16.68 18.62
CA LYS A 4 -43.97 15.64 17.58
C LYS A 4 -45.26 14.82 17.58
N PRO A 5 -45.90 14.56 16.41
CA PRO A 5 -47.05 13.68 16.35
C PRO A 5 -46.62 12.21 16.53
N SER A 6 -47.19 11.52 17.52
CA SER A 6 -47.00 10.09 17.73
C SER A 6 -48.03 9.29 16.94
N LEU A 7 -47.59 8.48 15.99
CA LEU A 7 -48.46 7.51 15.30
C LEU A 7 -48.70 6.28 16.20
N PRO A 8 -49.96 5.80 16.32
CA PRO A 8 -50.28 4.64 17.15
C PRO A 8 -49.70 3.35 16.54
N ARG A 9 -48.99 2.57 17.36
CA ARG A 9 -48.33 1.32 16.97
C ARG A 9 -49.22 0.12 17.29
N LYS A 10 -49.40 -0.80 16.33
CA LYS A 10 -49.96 -2.14 16.59
C LYS A 10 -48.97 -3.20 16.12
N ARG A 11 -48.68 -4.19 16.99
CA ARG A 11 -47.82 -5.34 16.66
C ARG A 11 -48.69 -6.51 16.25
N LEU A 12 -48.38 -7.12 15.10
CA LEU A 12 -48.93 -8.41 14.68
C LEU A 12 -47.76 -9.28 14.22
N ASN A 13 -47.65 -10.50 14.75
CA ASN A 13 -46.63 -11.49 14.40
C ASN A 13 -45.18 -10.94 14.36
N GLY A 14 -44.78 -10.20 15.41
CA GLY A 14 -43.39 -9.75 15.58
C GLY A 14 -42.91 -8.61 14.69
N LYS A 15 -43.75 -8.07 13.79
CA LYS A 15 -43.42 -6.89 12.97
C LYS A 15 -44.26 -5.68 13.38
N VAL A 16 -43.61 -4.51 13.44
CA VAL A 16 -44.26 -3.21 13.72
C VAL A 16 -44.69 -2.61 12.39
N LEU A 17 -45.99 -2.44 12.19
CA LEU A 17 -46.57 -1.78 11.01
C LEU A 17 -47.02 -0.36 11.41
N TYR A 18 -46.63 0.63 10.60
CA TYR A 18 -47.11 2.00 10.72
C TYR A 18 -48.33 2.16 9.81
N ARG A 19 -49.48 2.54 10.39
CA ARG A 19 -50.70 2.81 9.63
C ARG A 19 -50.62 4.24 9.07
N GLN A 20 -50.56 4.37 7.75
CA GLN A 20 -50.72 5.65 7.07
C GLN A 20 -52.19 6.09 7.23
N ALA A 21 -52.42 7.34 7.61
CA ALA A 21 -53.77 7.88 7.77
C ALA A 21 -54.44 7.94 6.40
N ASP A 22 -55.56 7.23 6.24
CA ASP A 22 -56.40 7.27 5.05
C ASP A 22 -57.01 8.67 4.93
N SER A 23 -56.54 9.45 3.95
CA SER A 23 -57.29 10.59 3.45
C SER A 23 -58.38 10.08 2.52
N SER A 24 -59.63 10.08 3.02
CA SER A 24 -60.82 9.80 2.23
C SER A 24 -60.89 10.70 0.98
N PRO A 25 -61.23 10.16 -0.20
CA PRO A 25 -61.62 10.98 -1.33
C PRO A 25 -63.05 11.47 -1.10
N SER A 26 -63.24 12.79 -1.12
CA SER A 26 -64.56 13.41 -1.18
C SER A 26 -65.21 13.05 -2.51
N SER A 27 -66.25 12.22 -2.45
CA SER A 27 -67.15 11.93 -3.56
C SER A 27 -68.01 13.16 -3.88
N SER A 28 -67.65 13.89 -4.94
CA SER A 28 -68.60 14.74 -5.66
C SER A 28 -69.39 13.86 -6.63
N SER A 29 -70.64 13.57 -6.25
CA SER A 29 -71.66 12.93 -7.08
C SER A 29 -72.05 13.83 -8.25
N PHE A 30 -71.66 13.45 -9.47
CA PHE A 30 -72.32 13.92 -10.68
C PHE A 30 -73.51 13.00 -10.96
N VAL A 31 -74.71 13.54 -10.75
CA VAL A 31 -75.97 12.96 -11.24
C VAL A 31 -76.03 13.24 -12.74
N VAL A 32 -75.87 12.21 -13.57
CA VAL A 32 -76.20 12.26 -14.99
C VAL A 32 -77.64 11.74 -15.14
N GLN A 33 -78.56 12.66 -15.37
CA GLN A 33 -79.92 12.34 -15.81
C GLN A 33 -79.86 11.71 -17.21
N ALA A 34 -80.32 10.47 -17.33
CA ALA A 34 -80.57 9.84 -18.61
C ALA A 34 -81.89 10.37 -19.20
N GLN A 35 -81.81 11.08 -20.33
CA GLN A 35 -82.95 11.25 -21.24
C GLN A 35 -82.88 10.17 -22.33
N PRO A 36 -83.97 9.45 -22.64
CA PRO A 36 -84.04 8.62 -23.83
C PRO A 36 -84.49 9.50 -25.00
N GLY A 37 -83.55 9.85 -25.87
CA GLY A 37 -83.80 10.56 -27.13
C GLY A 37 -83.41 9.66 -28.29
N SER A 38 -84.43 9.23 -29.03
CA SER A 38 -84.40 8.35 -30.19
C SER A 38 -83.31 8.65 -31.24
N SER A 39 -82.78 7.56 -31.78
CA SER A 39 -82.05 7.44 -33.03
C SER A 39 -82.68 8.19 -34.21
N THR A 40 -81.86 8.86 -35.02
CA THR A 40 -81.86 8.70 -36.49
C THR A 40 -80.63 9.34 -37.15
N LEU A 41 -79.97 8.55 -38.01
CA LEU A 41 -79.31 8.93 -39.27
C LEU A 41 -78.09 9.88 -39.21
N ALA A 42 -76.89 9.29 -39.30
CA ALA A 42 -75.85 9.70 -40.26
C ALA A 42 -74.73 8.66 -40.31
N ALA A 43 -74.83 7.74 -41.28
CA ALA A 43 -73.74 6.87 -41.65
C ALA A 43 -72.63 7.72 -42.32
N GLY A 44 -71.58 8.04 -41.57
CA GLY A 44 -70.44 8.71 -42.17
C GLY A 44 -69.22 8.99 -41.29
N HIS A 45 -69.17 8.70 -39.98
CA HIS A 45 -68.04 9.15 -39.13
C HIS A 45 -67.41 8.05 -38.24
N ARG A 46 -67.41 6.77 -38.65
CA ARG A 46 -66.73 5.69 -37.88
C ARG A 46 -65.20 5.68 -38.01
N TRP A 47 -64.64 6.47 -38.93
CA TRP A 47 -63.19 6.55 -39.13
C TRP A 47 -62.58 7.65 -38.26
N ALA A 48 -63.32 8.74 -38.02
CA ALA A 48 -62.89 9.87 -37.19
C ALA A 48 -62.79 9.52 -35.70
N ALA A 49 -63.70 8.69 -35.16
CA ALA A 49 -63.66 8.26 -33.76
C ALA A 49 -62.49 7.30 -33.46
N SER A 50 -62.13 6.43 -34.41
CA SER A 50 -60.97 5.53 -34.30
C SER A 50 -59.65 6.30 -34.40
N ILE A 51 -59.60 7.36 -35.22
CA ILE A 51 -58.46 8.26 -35.33
C ILE A 51 -58.30 9.11 -34.07
N ALA A 52 -59.39 9.60 -33.47
CA ALA A 52 -59.36 10.35 -32.21
C ALA A 52 -58.88 9.50 -31.03
N LEU A 53 -59.27 8.22 -30.95
CA LEU A 53 -58.81 7.30 -29.91
C LEU A 53 -57.33 6.91 -30.09
N LEU A 54 -56.87 6.76 -31.34
CA LEU A 54 -55.44 6.55 -31.67
C LEU A 54 -54.60 7.81 -31.38
N LEU A 55 -55.14 9.01 -31.63
CA LEU A 55 -54.48 10.27 -31.29
C LEU A 55 -54.38 10.48 -29.78
N GLN A 56 -55.41 10.11 -29.00
CA GLN A 56 -55.34 10.18 -27.53
C GLN A 56 -54.42 9.11 -26.92
N ALA A 57 -54.43 7.88 -27.45
CA ALA A 57 -53.44 6.88 -27.07
C ALA A 57 -52.01 7.32 -27.40
N GLY A 58 -51.80 7.97 -28.55
CA GLY A 58 -50.52 8.57 -28.94
C GLY A 58 -50.07 9.71 -28.01
N LEU A 59 -51.00 10.53 -27.49
CA LEU A 59 -50.74 11.61 -26.53
C LEU A 59 -50.36 11.09 -25.13
N VAL A 60 -50.99 10.01 -24.65
CA VAL A 60 -50.65 9.40 -23.36
C VAL A 60 -49.29 8.70 -23.45
N ILE A 61 -49.00 8.01 -24.55
CA ILE A 61 -47.71 7.35 -24.76
C ILE A 61 -46.59 8.39 -24.90
N SER A 62 -46.82 9.50 -25.61
CA SER A 62 -45.80 10.55 -25.74
C SER A 62 -45.50 11.24 -24.41
N THR A 63 -46.50 11.60 -23.62
CA THR A 63 -46.30 12.25 -22.31
C THR A 63 -45.55 11.35 -21.32
N LEU A 64 -45.85 10.06 -21.27
CA LEU A 64 -45.10 9.09 -20.44
C LEU A 64 -43.66 8.91 -20.93
N SER A 65 -43.44 8.92 -22.25
CA SER A 65 -42.10 8.83 -22.85
C SER A 65 -41.25 10.06 -22.54
N LEU A 66 -41.84 11.25 -22.66
CA LEU A 66 -41.18 12.53 -22.37
C LEU A 66 -40.90 12.67 -20.87
N ALA A 67 -41.80 12.23 -20.00
CA ALA A 67 -41.58 12.22 -18.55
C ALA A 67 -40.46 11.25 -18.14
N TRP A 68 -40.45 10.02 -18.70
CA TRP A 68 -39.38 9.05 -18.49
C TRP A 68 -38.02 9.58 -18.98
N LEU A 69 -37.98 10.14 -20.19
CA LEU A 69 -36.75 10.72 -20.76
C LEU A 69 -36.25 11.91 -19.93
N SER A 70 -37.16 12.79 -19.47
CA SER A 70 -36.81 13.93 -18.62
C SER A 70 -36.29 13.50 -17.26
N PHE A 71 -36.89 12.48 -16.66
CA PHE A 71 -36.40 11.90 -15.41
C PHE A 71 -34.99 11.33 -15.60
N GLU A 72 -34.78 10.51 -16.64
CA GLU A 72 -33.48 9.90 -16.94
C GLU A 72 -32.41 10.96 -17.25
N LEU A 73 -32.75 12.03 -17.99
CA LEU A 73 -31.88 13.19 -18.26
C LEU A 73 -31.41 13.90 -16.98
N ILE A 74 -32.26 13.96 -15.95
CA ILE A 74 -31.93 14.59 -14.67
C ILE A 74 -31.12 13.66 -13.79
N THR A 75 -31.43 12.36 -13.78
CA THR A 75 -30.83 11.40 -12.84
C THR A 75 -29.58 10.71 -13.35
N ASN A 76 -29.37 10.63 -14.67
CA ASN A 76 -28.29 9.88 -15.28
C ASN A 76 -27.41 10.80 -16.16
N PRO A 77 -26.20 11.16 -15.71
CA PRO A 77 -25.30 12.04 -16.46
C PRO A 77 -24.73 11.40 -17.73
N ASP A 78 -24.93 10.09 -17.95
CA ASP A 78 -24.53 9.41 -19.19
C ASP A 78 -25.56 9.62 -20.32
N VAL A 79 -26.72 10.24 -20.04
CA VAL A 79 -27.77 10.45 -21.05
C VAL A 79 -27.35 11.41 -22.14
N SER A 80 -26.61 12.47 -21.79
CA SER A 80 -26.06 13.40 -22.75
C SER A 80 -25.13 12.73 -23.77
N PHE A 81 -24.46 11.64 -23.39
CA PHE A 81 -23.52 10.92 -24.26
C PHE A 81 -24.23 10.13 -25.36
N TRP A 82 -25.32 9.42 -25.06
CA TRP A 82 -26.06 8.69 -26.09
C TRP A 82 -27.02 9.59 -26.86
N PHE A 83 -27.56 10.65 -26.25
CA PHE A 83 -28.48 11.58 -26.93
C PHE A 83 -27.82 12.25 -28.16
N ASN A 84 -26.53 12.61 -28.07
CA ASN A 84 -25.74 13.17 -29.18
C ASN A 84 -25.47 12.18 -30.32
N GLN A 85 -25.56 10.86 -30.08
CA GLN A 85 -25.41 9.85 -31.14
C GLN A 85 -26.70 9.70 -31.97
N PHE A 86 -27.86 9.89 -31.34
CA PHE A 86 -29.17 9.64 -31.98
C PHE A 86 -29.90 10.91 -32.43
N LEU A 87 -29.44 12.10 -32.02
CA LEU A 87 -29.92 13.38 -32.53
C LEU A 87 -28.73 14.14 -33.15
N PRO A 88 -28.73 14.37 -34.48
CA PRO A 88 -27.69 15.15 -35.14
C PRO A 88 -27.84 16.63 -34.78
N ILE A 89 -27.37 17.00 -33.60
CA ILE A 89 -27.18 18.40 -33.24
C ILE A 89 -25.85 18.80 -33.90
N ASN A 90 -25.87 19.82 -34.77
CA ASN A 90 -24.68 20.35 -35.46
C ASN A 90 -23.70 20.96 -34.45
N THR A 91 -22.98 20.13 -33.69
CA THR A 91 -21.90 20.55 -32.82
C THR A 91 -20.58 20.52 -33.58
N ASN A 92 -19.78 21.58 -33.45
CA ASN A 92 -18.47 21.72 -34.08
C ASN A 92 -17.62 20.44 -33.94
N LYS A 93 -17.00 19.98 -35.03
CA LYS A 93 -16.23 18.73 -35.12
C LYS A 93 -15.18 18.56 -34.00
N ALA A 94 -14.57 19.66 -33.54
CA ALA A 94 -13.58 19.65 -32.47
C ALA A 94 -14.15 19.21 -31.11
N THR A 95 -15.42 19.49 -30.85
CA THR A 95 -16.11 19.08 -29.61
C THR A 95 -16.67 17.65 -29.76
N ALA A 96 -17.11 17.26 -30.96
CA ALA A 96 -17.65 15.92 -31.22
C ALA A 96 -16.64 14.79 -30.94
N ASP A 97 -15.34 14.98 -31.24
CA ASP A 97 -14.32 13.95 -31.05
C ASP A 97 -13.97 13.66 -29.58
N GLN A 98 -14.24 14.59 -28.65
CA GLN A 98 -13.97 14.38 -27.22
C GLN A 98 -15.11 13.66 -26.48
N TYR A 99 -16.33 13.71 -27.01
CA TYR A 99 -17.54 13.20 -26.34
C TYR A 99 -18.17 11.99 -27.05
N GLN A 100 -17.54 11.42 -28.08
CA GLN A 100 -18.08 10.23 -28.72
C GLN A 100 -17.89 8.98 -27.84
N PRO A 101 -18.97 8.20 -27.61
CA PRO A 101 -18.87 6.91 -26.94
C PRO A 101 -18.03 5.95 -27.78
N LEU A 102 -16.92 5.45 -27.23
CA LEU A 102 -16.02 4.53 -27.94
C LEU A 102 -16.08 3.13 -27.36
N THR A 103 -16.08 2.12 -28.23
CA THR A 103 -15.83 0.74 -27.82
C THR A 103 -14.36 0.56 -27.43
N LEU A 104 -14.06 -0.45 -26.60
CA LEU A 104 -12.68 -0.75 -26.22
C LEU A 104 -11.75 -0.94 -27.43
N ARG A 105 -12.23 -1.57 -28.51
CA ARG A 105 -11.45 -1.73 -29.75
C ARG A 105 -11.13 -0.40 -30.42
N GLN A 106 -12.09 0.53 -30.46
CA GLN A 106 -11.88 1.87 -31.00
C GLN A 106 -10.91 2.68 -30.16
N ILE A 107 -11.01 2.60 -28.82
CA ILE A 107 -10.08 3.25 -27.89
C ILE A 107 -8.66 2.77 -28.17
N LEU A 108 -8.42 1.45 -28.17
CA LEU A 108 -7.09 0.89 -28.41
C LEU A 108 -6.53 1.30 -29.77
N LYS A 109 -7.36 1.28 -30.82
CA LYS A 109 -6.97 1.72 -32.17
C LYS A 109 -6.62 3.20 -32.21
N GLN A 110 -7.38 4.06 -31.53
CA GLN A 110 -7.12 5.49 -31.47
C GLN A 110 -5.81 5.81 -30.73
N LEU A 111 -5.53 5.12 -29.62
CA LEU A 111 -4.27 5.25 -28.88
C LEU A 111 -3.08 4.85 -29.77
N GLN A 112 -3.21 3.74 -30.52
CA GLN A 112 -2.20 3.31 -31.49
C GLN A 112 -1.97 4.32 -32.62
N HIS A 113 -3.04 4.89 -33.19
CA HIS A 113 -2.93 5.96 -34.21
C HIS A 113 -2.24 7.22 -33.69
N LYS A 114 -2.36 7.51 -32.38
CA LYS A 114 -1.65 8.61 -31.71
C LYS A 114 -0.21 8.26 -31.33
N ASN A 115 0.37 7.20 -31.91
CA ASN A 115 1.71 6.70 -31.59
C ASN A 115 1.92 6.29 -30.12
N GLN A 116 0.84 5.97 -29.40
CA GLN A 116 0.93 5.43 -28.04
C GLN A 116 0.91 3.89 -28.09
N THR A 117 1.59 3.24 -27.15
CA THR A 117 1.63 1.77 -27.03
C THR A 117 0.72 1.34 -25.88
N PRO A 118 -0.58 1.06 -26.13
CA PRO A 118 -1.48 0.66 -25.06
C PRO A 118 -1.15 -0.76 -24.58
N GLY A 119 -1.14 -0.94 -23.27
CA GLY A 119 -1.03 -2.23 -22.61
C GLY A 119 -2.35 -2.98 -22.51
N LYS A 120 -2.30 -4.11 -21.80
CA LYS A 120 -3.49 -4.92 -21.52
C LYS A 120 -4.46 -4.14 -20.63
N PRO A 121 -5.73 -3.96 -21.03
CA PRO A 121 -6.73 -3.33 -20.19
C PRO A 121 -6.99 -4.14 -18.91
N MET A 122 -7.20 -3.45 -17.79
CA MET A 122 -7.49 -4.03 -16.48
C MET A 122 -8.80 -3.49 -15.92
N ILE A 123 -9.61 -4.35 -15.31
CA ILE A 123 -10.84 -3.94 -14.64
C ILE A 123 -10.50 -3.46 -13.23
N LEU A 124 -10.89 -2.24 -12.88
CA LEU A 124 -10.63 -1.60 -11.59
C LEU A 124 -11.71 -1.92 -10.57
N ALA A 125 -12.96 -1.68 -10.93
CA ALA A 125 -14.12 -1.97 -10.11
C ALA A 125 -15.27 -2.40 -11.01
N GLY A 126 -16.00 -3.41 -10.58
CA GLY A 126 -17.34 -3.72 -11.06
C GLY A 126 -18.25 -3.67 -9.85
N ASP A 127 -19.33 -2.91 -9.92
CA ASP A 127 -20.28 -2.80 -8.83
C ASP A 127 -20.76 -4.21 -8.43
N SER A 128 -20.33 -4.68 -7.25
CA SER A 128 -20.54 -6.07 -6.81
C SER A 128 -21.97 -6.31 -6.33
N LYS A 129 -22.79 -5.25 -6.23
CA LYS A 129 -24.16 -5.31 -5.71
C LYS A 129 -25.21 -5.69 -6.75
N ILE A 130 -24.87 -5.64 -8.05
CA ILE A 130 -25.83 -5.93 -9.13
C ILE A 130 -25.49 -7.31 -9.71
N LYS A 131 -26.44 -8.25 -9.61
CA LYS A 131 -26.28 -9.64 -10.06
C LYS A 131 -26.04 -9.78 -11.57
N ASP A 132 -26.37 -8.77 -12.35
CA ASP A 132 -26.21 -8.78 -13.80
C ASP A 132 -24.94 -8.02 -14.22
N ARG A 133 -23.92 -8.78 -14.65
CA ARG A 133 -22.60 -8.27 -15.07
C ARG A 133 -22.66 -7.36 -16.31
N LEU A 134 -23.75 -7.40 -17.07
CA LEU A 134 -23.98 -6.51 -18.21
C LEU A 134 -24.52 -5.14 -17.78
N LEU A 135 -25.11 -5.05 -16.58
CA LEU A 135 -25.71 -3.83 -16.02
C LEU A 135 -24.74 -3.01 -15.15
N THR A 136 -23.65 -3.62 -14.68
CA THR A 136 -22.72 -2.95 -13.77
C THR A 136 -21.80 -1.98 -14.53
N PRO A 137 -21.69 -0.71 -14.14
CA PRO A 137 -20.61 0.12 -14.65
C PRO A 137 -19.29 -0.58 -14.34
N THR A 138 -18.46 -0.78 -15.37
CA THR A 138 -17.13 -1.35 -15.22
C THR A 138 -16.11 -0.27 -15.53
N ASP A 139 -15.31 0.02 -14.51
CA ASP A 139 -14.18 0.94 -14.64
C ASP A 139 -12.97 0.16 -15.14
N LEU A 140 -12.31 0.71 -16.15
CA LEU A 140 -11.25 0.07 -16.90
C LEU A 140 -10.03 0.98 -16.95
N LEU A 141 -8.87 0.39 -16.69
CA LEU A 141 -7.57 1.03 -16.77
C LEU A 141 -6.82 0.52 -18.00
N ILE A 142 -6.17 1.42 -18.73
CA ILE A 142 -5.25 1.10 -19.82
C ILE A 142 -3.90 1.78 -19.52
N PRO A 143 -2.83 1.01 -19.26
CA PRO A 143 -1.49 1.59 -19.15
C PRO A 143 -0.95 1.91 -20.55
N LEU A 144 -0.22 3.01 -20.67
CA LEU A 144 0.45 3.42 -21.91
C LEU A 144 1.96 3.29 -21.75
N TYR A 145 2.60 2.55 -22.63
CA TYR A 145 4.04 2.32 -22.63
C TYR A 145 4.78 3.27 -23.57
N GLN A 146 6.03 3.57 -23.22
CA GLN A 146 6.97 4.28 -24.09
C GLN A 146 7.41 3.39 -25.25
N LYS A 147 7.54 3.98 -26.45
CA LYS A 147 7.80 3.26 -27.71
C LYS A 147 9.29 3.07 -28.02
N SER A 148 10.16 3.90 -27.44
CA SER A 148 11.60 3.93 -27.73
C SER A 148 12.44 3.78 -26.46
N CYS A 149 13.20 2.69 -26.39
CA CYS A 149 14.31 2.49 -25.46
C CYS A 149 15.48 1.93 -26.28
N ASP A 150 16.65 2.55 -26.16
CA ASP A 150 17.89 2.01 -26.72
C ASP A 150 18.40 0.90 -25.78
N GLY A 151 17.78 -0.29 -25.84
CA GLY A 151 18.15 -1.43 -24.99
C GLY A 151 17.04 -2.48 -24.79
N SER A 152 17.40 -3.61 -24.16
CA SER A 152 16.65 -4.88 -24.15
C SER A 152 15.41 -4.98 -23.23
N SER A 153 14.92 -3.89 -22.62
CA SER A 153 13.64 -3.93 -21.87
C SER A 153 12.79 -2.67 -22.07
N CYS A 154 12.05 -2.65 -23.18
CA CYS A 154 11.29 -1.50 -23.70
C CYS A 154 9.85 -1.41 -23.15
N GLN A 155 9.66 -1.61 -21.84
CA GLN A 155 8.33 -1.58 -21.21
C GLN A 155 8.30 -0.59 -20.05
N GLN A 156 8.50 0.70 -20.31
CA GLN A 156 8.29 1.76 -19.32
C GLN A 156 6.86 2.29 -19.44
N ILE A 157 6.11 2.28 -18.34
CA ILE A 157 4.80 2.90 -18.21
C ILE A 157 5.00 4.41 -18.17
N LYS A 158 4.38 5.12 -19.11
CA LYS A 158 4.42 6.59 -19.19
C LYS A 158 3.18 7.21 -18.55
N GLU A 159 2.00 6.68 -18.89
CA GLU A 159 0.72 7.21 -18.44
C GLU A 159 -0.27 6.07 -18.17
N ILE A 160 -1.29 6.37 -17.38
CA ILE A 160 -2.37 5.47 -16.99
C ILE A 160 -3.68 6.16 -17.32
N TYR A 161 -4.51 5.56 -18.19
CA TYR A 161 -5.79 6.14 -18.58
C TYR A 161 -6.92 5.31 -17.98
N VAL A 162 -7.91 5.99 -17.41
CA VAL A 162 -9.10 5.37 -16.81
C VAL A 162 -10.34 5.70 -17.62
N TYR A 163 -11.18 4.70 -17.80
CA TYR A 163 -12.43 4.77 -18.54
C TYR A 163 -13.55 4.14 -17.73
N ARG A 164 -14.78 4.62 -17.91
CA ARG A 164 -16.01 4.04 -17.34
C ARG A 164 -16.94 3.60 -18.45
N SER A 165 -17.50 2.41 -18.32
CA SER A 165 -18.55 1.99 -19.24
C SER A 165 -19.81 2.82 -19.06
N LEU A 166 -20.42 3.27 -20.15
CA LEU A 166 -21.67 4.03 -20.13
C LEU A 166 -22.85 3.15 -19.71
N GLN A 167 -23.74 3.72 -18.88
CA GLN A 167 -25.01 3.09 -18.56
C GLN A 167 -26.05 3.42 -19.64
N LEU A 168 -26.10 2.60 -20.70
CA LEU A 168 -27.12 2.74 -21.75
C LEU A 168 -28.50 2.28 -21.24
N PRO A 169 -29.63 2.90 -21.61
CA PRO A 169 -30.97 2.37 -21.34
C PRO A 169 -31.19 0.97 -21.94
N ALA A 170 -32.03 0.14 -21.31
CA ALA A 170 -32.26 -1.25 -21.72
C ALA A 170 -32.67 -1.40 -23.20
N LEU A 171 -33.52 -0.49 -23.71
CA LEU A 171 -33.98 -0.48 -25.10
C LEU A 171 -32.82 -0.32 -26.11
N LEU A 172 -31.84 0.53 -25.82
CA LEU A 172 -30.68 0.76 -26.70
C LEU A 172 -29.66 -0.38 -26.64
N ARG A 173 -29.63 -1.17 -25.56
CA ARG A 173 -28.70 -2.30 -25.42
C ARG A 173 -29.07 -3.50 -26.31
N VAL A 174 -30.35 -3.70 -26.59
CA VAL A 174 -30.85 -4.82 -27.41
C VAL A 174 -30.33 -4.74 -28.84
N PHE A 175 -30.07 -3.53 -29.35
CA PHE A 175 -29.69 -3.32 -30.74
C PHE A 175 -28.19 -3.47 -31.02
N GLU A 176 -27.31 -3.30 -30.03
CA GLU A 176 -25.87 -3.20 -30.32
C GLU A 176 -24.98 -4.23 -29.61
N GLY A 177 -25.40 -4.81 -28.48
CA GLY A 177 -24.60 -5.83 -27.76
C GLY A 177 -23.17 -5.42 -27.37
N LYS A 178 -22.81 -4.14 -27.54
CA LYS A 178 -21.47 -3.58 -27.36
C LYS A 178 -21.44 -2.67 -26.15
N ARG A 179 -20.32 -2.69 -25.43
CA ARG A 179 -20.07 -1.79 -24.30
C ARG A 179 -19.25 -0.59 -24.77
N TYR A 180 -19.77 0.60 -24.49
CA TYR A 180 -19.11 1.87 -24.77
C TYR A 180 -18.54 2.46 -23.51
N TYR A 181 -17.47 3.22 -23.67
CA TYR A 181 -16.72 3.81 -22.57
C TYR A 181 -16.52 5.30 -22.79
N ARG A 182 -16.47 6.04 -21.69
CA ARG A 182 -16.02 7.43 -21.63
C ARG A 182 -14.72 7.53 -20.83
N PRO A 183 -13.80 8.44 -21.19
CA PRO A 183 -12.63 8.73 -20.37
C PRO A 183 -13.06 9.33 -19.03
N LEU A 184 -12.36 8.97 -17.96
CA LEU A 184 -12.58 9.50 -16.61
C LEU A 184 -11.39 10.33 -16.15
N ASP A 185 -10.20 9.73 -16.16
CA ASP A 185 -9.01 10.30 -15.56
C ASP A 185 -7.74 9.82 -16.28
N ARG A 186 -6.67 10.59 -16.11
CA ARG A 186 -5.34 10.25 -16.61
C ARG A 186 -4.30 10.61 -15.57
N MET A 187 -3.33 9.72 -15.36
CA MET A 187 -2.23 9.95 -14.44
C MET A 187 -0.90 9.66 -15.13
N VAL A 188 0.08 10.55 -14.96
CA VAL A 188 1.47 10.30 -15.39
C VAL A 188 2.10 9.32 -14.41
N ALA A 189 2.74 8.27 -14.94
CA ALA A 189 3.43 7.27 -14.15
C ALA A 189 4.91 7.67 -14.00
N GLN A 190 5.22 8.46 -12.98
CA GLN A 190 6.58 8.86 -12.66
C GLN A 190 7.03 8.20 -11.36
N GLY A 191 8.01 7.31 -11.45
CA GLY A 191 8.54 6.60 -10.29
C GLY A 191 9.36 7.51 -9.36
N PRO A 192 9.65 7.03 -8.14
CA PRO A 192 10.57 7.71 -7.22
C PRO A 192 11.94 7.91 -7.86
N SER A 193 12.64 8.98 -7.45
CA SER A 193 14.04 9.19 -7.83
C SER A 193 14.96 8.21 -7.11
N ALA A 194 16.21 8.06 -7.59
CA ALA A 194 17.17 7.20 -6.90
C ALA A 194 17.55 7.75 -5.51
N SER A 195 17.53 9.07 -5.30
CA SER A 195 17.66 9.66 -3.97
C SER A 195 16.47 9.33 -3.07
N ASP A 196 15.24 9.32 -3.60
CA ASP A 196 14.08 8.91 -2.80
C ASP A 196 14.19 7.45 -2.37
N LEU A 197 14.81 6.58 -3.19
CA LEU A 197 14.95 5.16 -2.86
C LEU A 197 15.79 4.93 -1.60
N SER A 198 16.85 5.70 -1.37
CA SER A 198 17.68 5.51 -0.17
C SER A 198 16.89 5.82 1.10
N ASP A 199 16.06 6.86 1.06
CA ASP A 199 15.23 7.28 2.20
C ASP A 199 14.04 6.34 2.38
N LEU A 200 13.41 5.93 1.27
CA LEU A 200 12.29 4.99 1.30
C LEU A 200 12.71 3.61 1.79
N ALA A 201 13.94 3.18 1.55
CA ALA A 201 14.44 1.87 1.95
C ALA A 201 15.35 1.90 3.19
N ASP A 202 15.66 3.09 3.74
CA ASP A 202 16.70 3.29 4.75
C ASP A 202 18.04 2.64 4.35
N TYR A 203 18.37 2.68 3.05
CA TYR A 203 19.49 1.94 2.46
C TYR A 203 20.37 2.83 1.56
N PRO A 204 21.50 3.34 2.07
CA PRO A 204 22.36 4.29 1.34
C PRO A 204 22.94 3.75 0.03
N ARG A 205 23.01 2.43 -0.18
CA ARG A 205 23.54 1.90 -1.45
C ARG A 205 22.59 2.08 -2.64
N LEU A 206 21.32 2.39 -2.36
CA LEU A 206 20.35 2.78 -3.39
C LEU A 206 20.48 4.24 -3.82
N LEU A 207 21.44 5.01 -3.27
CA LEU A 207 21.72 6.35 -3.75
C LEU A 207 21.97 6.38 -5.26
N GLY A 208 21.63 7.50 -5.87
CA GLY A 208 21.80 7.71 -7.31
C GLY A 208 21.36 9.11 -7.71
N SER A 209 21.19 9.32 -9.01
CA SER A 209 20.78 10.63 -9.54
C SER A 209 19.37 11.02 -9.08
N ALA A 210 19.10 12.33 -9.04
CA ALA A 210 17.77 12.88 -8.75
C ALA A 210 16.70 12.60 -9.84
N HIS A 211 17.06 11.90 -10.93
CA HIS A 211 16.10 11.54 -11.96
C HIS A 211 15.14 10.45 -11.47
N SER A 212 13.87 10.62 -11.83
CA SER A 212 12.83 9.61 -11.60
C SER A 212 13.14 8.32 -12.31
N LEU A 213 12.93 7.22 -11.60
CA LEU A 213 13.18 5.89 -12.12
C LEU A 213 11.95 5.34 -12.87
N PRO A 214 12.16 4.54 -13.93
CA PRO A 214 11.08 4.03 -14.75
C PRO A 214 10.25 2.97 -14.04
N LEU A 215 8.92 3.04 -14.16
CA LEU A 215 8.01 2.00 -13.72
C LEU A 215 7.67 1.11 -14.93
N SER A 216 7.70 -0.22 -14.78
CA SER A 216 7.53 -1.13 -15.92
C SER A 216 6.34 -2.07 -15.80
N ARG A 217 5.90 -2.36 -14.57
CA ARG A 217 4.79 -3.28 -14.31
C ARG A 217 3.69 -2.57 -13.53
N ILE A 218 2.45 -2.90 -13.84
CA ILE A 218 1.27 -2.46 -13.10
C ILE A 218 0.38 -3.66 -12.81
N GLU A 219 -0.08 -3.78 -11.57
CA GLU A 219 -0.92 -4.88 -11.13
C GLU A 219 -2.01 -4.41 -10.18
N ARG A 220 -3.18 -5.04 -10.24
CA ARG A 220 -4.25 -4.82 -9.28
C ARG A 220 -4.10 -5.79 -8.10
N TYR A 221 -4.23 -5.26 -6.88
CA TYR A 221 -4.36 -6.10 -5.69
C TYR A 221 -5.74 -6.77 -5.65
N GLN A 222 -5.76 -8.08 -5.42
CA GLN A 222 -6.99 -8.85 -5.28
C GLN A 222 -7.55 -8.78 -3.85
N SER A 223 -6.67 -8.81 -2.84
CA SER A 223 -7.04 -8.87 -1.41
C SER A 223 -6.91 -7.52 -0.68
N ALA A 224 -7.13 -6.40 -1.38
CA ALA A 224 -7.01 -5.06 -0.81
C ALA A 224 -8.32 -4.55 -0.20
N PRO A 225 -8.27 -3.58 0.72
CA PRO A 225 -9.46 -2.95 1.30
C PRO A 225 -10.42 -2.41 0.24
N GLN A 226 -11.72 -2.61 0.49
CA GLN A 226 -12.83 -2.10 -0.32
C GLN A 226 -13.51 -0.92 0.41
N PRO A 227 -14.18 0.01 -0.29
CA PRO A 227 -14.46 0.02 -1.73
C PRO A 227 -13.26 0.47 -2.58
N GLY A 228 -13.35 0.29 -3.91
CA GLY A 228 -12.40 0.80 -4.89
C GLY A 228 -11.33 -0.22 -5.33
N ALA A 229 -10.30 0.28 -6.01
CA ALA A 229 -9.25 -0.56 -6.57
C ALA A 229 -7.88 -0.06 -6.14
N TRP A 230 -7.04 -0.97 -5.65
CA TRP A 230 -5.65 -0.69 -5.32
C TRP A 230 -4.74 -1.29 -6.37
N LEU A 231 -3.78 -0.49 -6.83
CA LEU A 231 -2.84 -0.82 -7.89
C LEU A 231 -1.42 -0.67 -7.37
N ARG A 232 -0.55 -1.60 -7.75
CA ARG A 232 0.89 -1.51 -7.56
C ARG A 232 1.54 -1.24 -8.90
N LEU A 233 2.30 -0.15 -8.98
CA LEU A 233 3.27 0.07 -10.04
C LEU A 233 4.65 -0.30 -9.52
N THR A 234 5.44 -0.95 -10.37
CA THR A 234 6.73 -1.52 -9.99
C THR A 234 7.77 -1.23 -11.05
N GLY A 235 8.94 -0.76 -10.60
CA GLY A 235 10.21 -0.84 -11.30
C GLY A 235 11.16 -1.78 -10.57
N LEU A 236 12.19 -2.24 -11.28
CA LEU A 236 13.26 -3.07 -10.73
C LEU A 236 14.59 -2.36 -10.96
N ARG A 237 15.51 -2.48 -10.00
CA ARG A 237 16.88 -1.98 -10.10
C ARG A 237 17.83 -3.10 -9.69
N SER A 238 18.72 -3.47 -10.59
CA SER A 238 19.81 -4.40 -10.26
C SER A 238 20.85 -3.67 -9.41
N GLU A 239 21.28 -4.30 -8.31
CA GLU A 239 22.35 -3.81 -7.44
C GLU A 239 23.23 -5.01 -7.03
N GLY A 240 24.45 -5.09 -7.57
CA GLY A 240 25.34 -6.23 -7.33
C GLY A 240 24.73 -7.55 -7.81
N SER A 241 24.61 -8.53 -6.91
CA SER A 241 23.96 -9.83 -7.18
C SER A 241 22.45 -9.86 -6.89
N GLY A 242 21.88 -8.77 -6.36
CA GLY A 242 20.47 -8.65 -6.02
C GLY A 242 19.70 -7.73 -6.95
N ALA A 243 18.37 -7.77 -6.85
CA ALA A 243 17.48 -6.81 -7.48
C ALA A 243 16.61 -6.14 -6.42
N ALA A 244 16.77 -4.84 -6.23
CA ALA A 244 15.85 -4.04 -5.44
C ALA A 244 14.60 -3.75 -6.27
N SER A 245 13.44 -3.73 -5.62
CA SER A 245 12.18 -3.33 -6.25
C SER A 245 11.69 -2.02 -5.64
N TYR A 246 11.01 -1.22 -6.46
CA TYR A 246 10.46 0.05 -6.03
C TYR A 246 9.20 0.37 -6.82
N GLY A 247 8.46 1.37 -6.37
CA GLY A 247 7.42 1.97 -7.19
C GLY A 247 6.37 2.69 -6.39
N GLN A 248 5.12 2.54 -6.81
CA GLN A 248 4.00 3.34 -6.33
C GLN A 248 2.80 2.48 -6.00
N ILE A 249 2.02 2.92 -5.02
CA ILE A 249 0.68 2.42 -4.72
C ILE A 249 -0.32 3.48 -5.14
N ILE A 250 -1.23 3.11 -6.03
CA ILE A 250 -2.28 3.98 -6.54
C ILE A 250 -3.63 3.43 -6.08
N TYR A 251 -4.51 4.32 -5.65
CA TYR A 251 -5.89 3.99 -5.34
C TYR A 251 -6.81 4.64 -6.37
N PHE A 252 -7.81 3.87 -6.82
CA PHE A 252 -8.89 4.37 -7.65
C PHE A 252 -10.13 4.61 -6.78
N HIS A 253 -10.57 5.87 -6.73
CA HIS A 253 -11.78 6.31 -6.07
C HIS A 253 -13.00 6.05 -6.96
N PRO A 254 -13.88 5.08 -6.65
CA PRO A 254 -15.02 4.77 -7.52
C PRO A 254 -16.02 5.92 -7.62
N ASP A 255 -16.26 6.63 -6.51
CA ASP A 255 -17.25 7.72 -6.45
C ASP A 255 -16.75 9.00 -7.14
N GLN A 256 -15.46 9.32 -6.98
CA GLN A 256 -14.82 10.48 -7.61
C GLN A 256 -14.34 10.17 -9.03
N ALA A 257 -14.36 8.89 -9.43
CA ALA A 257 -13.90 8.41 -10.73
C ALA A 257 -12.45 8.80 -11.07
N GLY A 258 -11.56 8.89 -10.07
CA GLY A 258 -10.19 9.37 -10.22
C GLY A 258 -9.14 8.48 -9.56
N LEU A 259 -7.90 8.62 -10.00
CA LEU A 259 -6.72 7.98 -9.43
C LEU A 259 -6.05 8.89 -8.40
N SER A 260 -5.45 8.30 -7.37
CA SER A 260 -4.66 9.01 -6.39
C SER A 260 -3.40 8.23 -6.03
N LEU A 261 -2.25 8.89 -6.05
CA LEU A 261 -0.99 8.34 -5.54
C LEU A 261 -1.08 8.26 -4.02
N MET A 262 -0.99 7.06 -3.47
CA MET A 262 -1.13 6.82 -2.03
C MET A 262 0.22 6.69 -1.33
N LEU A 263 1.22 6.10 -2.01
CA LEU A 263 2.53 5.84 -1.42
C LEU A 263 3.59 5.55 -2.49
N ASN A 264 4.79 6.10 -2.29
CA ASN A 264 6.01 5.60 -2.93
C ASN A 264 6.67 4.57 -2.01
N TRP A 265 7.25 3.51 -2.57
CA TRP A 265 7.85 2.43 -1.78
C TRP A 265 9.13 1.91 -2.44
N ALA A 266 9.98 1.31 -1.61
CA ALA A 266 11.21 0.64 -2.02
C ALA A 266 11.46 -0.58 -1.13
N SER A 267 12.01 -1.64 -1.70
CA SER A 267 12.39 -2.89 -1.04
C SER A 267 13.76 -3.34 -1.54
N PRO A 268 14.80 -3.29 -0.69
CA PRO A 268 16.15 -3.72 -1.06
C PRO A 268 16.25 -5.18 -1.50
N GLN A 269 15.38 -6.05 -0.99
CA GLN A 269 15.39 -7.49 -1.27
C GLN A 269 14.57 -7.87 -2.51
N GLY A 270 13.91 -6.89 -3.15
CA GLY A 270 13.07 -7.13 -4.31
C GLY A 270 11.63 -7.53 -3.98
N ASP A 271 11.30 -7.76 -2.70
CA ASP A 271 9.94 -8.06 -2.24
C ASP A 271 8.96 -6.95 -2.59
N PHE A 272 7.72 -7.32 -2.90
CA PHE A 272 6.68 -6.35 -3.20
C PHE A 272 5.77 -6.07 -2.00
N PRO A 273 5.21 -4.86 -1.88
CA PRO A 273 4.24 -4.56 -0.84
C PRO A 273 3.02 -5.47 -0.93
N ALA A 274 2.49 -5.88 0.22
CA ALA A 274 1.36 -6.78 0.33
C ALA A 274 0.36 -6.30 1.39
N TRP A 275 -0.92 -6.53 1.13
CA TRP A 275 -1.99 -6.31 2.11
C TRP A 275 -2.06 -7.49 3.08
N GLN A 276 -1.88 -7.24 4.38
CA GLN A 276 -1.80 -8.25 5.42
C GLN A 276 -2.42 -7.74 6.72
N GLN A 277 -2.92 -8.67 7.55
CA GLN A 277 -3.48 -8.31 8.85
C GLN A 277 -2.36 -8.28 9.91
N VAL A 278 -1.98 -7.08 10.36
CA VAL A 278 -0.94 -6.88 11.38
C VAL A 278 -1.53 -6.49 12.73
N THR A 279 -2.44 -5.51 12.78
CA THR A 279 -2.96 -4.98 14.06
C THR A 279 -4.25 -5.65 14.55
N GLY A 280 -4.71 -6.68 13.84
CA GLY A 280 -5.96 -7.38 14.19
C GLY A 280 -7.24 -6.55 14.00
N SER A 281 -7.16 -5.41 13.32
CA SER A 281 -8.32 -4.65 12.85
C SER A 281 -9.15 -5.44 11.80
N SER A 282 -10.26 -4.88 11.31
CA SER A 282 -11.03 -5.49 10.21
C SER A 282 -10.51 -5.14 8.82
N VAL A 283 -9.53 -4.23 8.73
CA VAL A 283 -8.99 -3.71 7.47
C VAL A 283 -7.51 -4.09 7.40
N PRO A 284 -7.07 -4.85 6.39
CA PRO A 284 -5.67 -5.22 6.29
C PRO A 284 -4.80 -3.97 6.07
N GLU A 285 -3.58 -4.01 6.61
CA GLU A 285 -2.56 -2.99 6.41
C GLU A 285 -1.69 -3.30 5.19
N LEU A 286 -1.13 -2.26 4.56
CA LEU A 286 -0.12 -2.45 3.53
C LEU A 286 1.25 -2.57 4.21
N VAL A 287 1.92 -3.70 4.00
CA VAL A 287 3.25 -3.98 4.55
C VAL A 287 4.29 -3.91 3.44
N VAL A 288 5.34 -3.13 3.67
CA VAL A 288 6.53 -3.03 2.80
C VAL A 288 7.72 -3.62 3.55
N ASN A 289 8.35 -4.66 2.98
CA ASN A 289 9.60 -5.21 3.51
C ASN A 289 10.78 -4.33 3.07
N LYS A 290 11.50 -3.80 4.04
CA LYS A 290 12.72 -3.00 3.91
C LYS A 290 13.94 -3.68 4.56
N SER A 291 13.83 -4.96 4.92
CA SER A 291 14.86 -5.67 5.68
C SER A 291 16.18 -5.73 4.91
N LEU A 292 17.29 -5.72 5.63
CA LEU A 292 18.65 -5.78 5.08
C LEU A 292 19.44 -6.89 5.78
N GLY A 293 19.60 -8.03 5.12
CA GLY A 293 20.23 -9.20 5.74
C GLY A 293 19.45 -9.65 6.98
N LEU A 294 20.13 -9.68 8.13
CA LEU A 294 19.55 -10.06 9.42
C LEU A 294 18.86 -8.89 10.15
N GLU A 295 18.90 -7.67 9.61
CA GLU A 295 18.20 -6.52 10.21
C GLU A 295 16.77 -6.46 9.65
N PRO A 296 15.73 -6.77 10.44
CA PRO A 296 14.37 -6.63 9.96
C PRO A 296 13.98 -5.16 9.88
N GLY A 297 13.35 -4.80 8.78
CA GLY A 297 12.74 -3.50 8.58
C GLY A 297 11.42 -3.66 7.87
N PHE A 298 10.32 -3.30 8.51
CA PHE A 298 8.99 -3.31 7.88
C PHE A 298 8.36 -1.94 8.04
N ALA A 299 7.78 -1.41 6.96
CA ALA A 299 6.86 -0.28 7.06
C ALA A 299 5.43 -0.78 6.92
N VAL A 300 4.59 -0.45 7.91
CA VAL A 300 3.19 -0.87 7.98
C VAL A 300 2.31 0.37 7.86
N TYR A 301 1.43 0.39 6.88
CA TYR A 301 0.54 1.51 6.57
C TYR A 301 -0.92 1.14 6.78
N GLN A 302 -1.61 1.93 7.58
CA GLN A 302 -3.04 1.83 7.83
C GLN A 302 -3.81 2.78 6.91
N VAL A 303 -4.95 2.31 6.40
CA VAL A 303 -5.86 3.15 5.60
C VAL A 303 -6.83 3.85 6.55
N ASN A 304 -6.79 5.18 6.57
CA ASN A 304 -7.66 6.01 7.39
C ASN A 304 -8.47 6.95 6.50
N ALA A 305 -9.67 7.31 6.94
CA ALA A 305 -10.41 8.43 6.35
C ALA A 305 -9.86 9.75 6.92
N ALA A 306 -9.49 10.68 6.05
CA ALA A 306 -9.12 12.04 6.39
C ALA A 306 -10.36 12.91 6.62
N ALA A 307 -10.16 14.09 7.22
CA ALA A 307 -11.20 15.11 7.36
C ALA A 307 -11.68 15.53 5.95
N GLY A 308 -12.96 15.27 5.64
CA GLY A 308 -13.53 15.46 4.30
C GLY A 308 -13.76 14.17 3.51
N GLY A 309 -13.44 13.00 4.08
CA GLY A 309 -13.79 11.69 3.51
C GLY A 309 -12.81 11.15 2.46
N SER A 310 -11.70 11.84 2.17
CA SER A 310 -10.61 11.28 1.36
C SER A 310 -9.87 10.19 2.13
N LEU A 311 -9.35 9.18 1.43
CA LEU A 311 -8.53 8.14 2.03
C LEU A 311 -7.08 8.61 2.15
N GLN A 312 -6.41 8.24 3.23
CA GLN A 312 -4.99 8.47 3.45
C GLN A 312 -4.32 7.21 4.00
N MET A 313 -3.05 7.01 3.66
CA MET A 313 -2.22 5.96 4.25
C MET A 313 -1.36 6.56 5.36
N ALA A 314 -1.56 6.09 6.59
CA ALA A 314 -0.78 6.51 7.76
C ALA A 314 0.16 5.38 8.18
N GLN A 315 1.45 5.68 8.29
CA GLN A 315 2.42 4.70 8.78
C GLN A 315 2.28 4.53 10.31
N ILE A 316 2.34 3.29 10.79
CA ILE A 316 2.56 3.03 12.23
C ILE A 316 4.00 3.41 12.55
N THR A 317 4.17 4.46 13.35
CA THR A 317 5.49 5.00 13.72
C THR A 317 5.78 4.80 15.21
N LEU A 318 7.07 4.67 15.54
CA LEU A 318 7.57 4.63 16.92
C LEU A 318 8.19 5.96 17.36
N THR A 319 8.17 7.00 16.50
CA THR A 319 8.75 8.31 16.79
C THR A 319 8.12 8.99 18.02
N LYS A 320 6.80 8.85 18.17
CA LYS A 320 6.02 9.29 19.33
C LYS A 320 5.41 8.08 20.01
N ALA A 321 5.65 7.92 21.31
CA ALA A 321 5.01 6.88 22.11
C ALA A 321 3.50 7.14 22.21
N ALA A 322 2.68 6.09 22.06
CA ALA A 322 1.23 6.17 22.18
C ALA A 322 0.75 6.44 23.63
N LEU A 323 1.57 6.12 24.62
CA LEU A 323 1.31 6.31 26.05
C LEU A 323 2.51 7.01 26.71
N SER A 324 2.24 7.77 27.77
CA SER A 324 3.26 8.49 28.55
C SER A 324 3.84 7.68 29.72
N ASP A 325 3.41 6.44 29.90
CA ASP A 325 3.94 5.52 30.91
C ASP A 325 5.45 5.29 30.69
N SER A 326 6.27 5.35 31.74
CA SER A 326 7.73 5.28 31.60
C SER A 326 8.19 3.94 31.02
N ALA A 327 7.64 2.83 31.52
CA ALA A 327 7.97 1.50 31.02
C ALA A 327 7.50 1.31 29.56
N TYR A 328 6.40 1.96 29.17
CA TYR A 328 5.98 2.03 27.77
C TYR A 328 6.98 2.79 26.90
N VAL A 329 7.35 4.01 27.31
CA VAL A 329 8.29 4.89 26.58
C VAL A 329 9.63 4.19 26.40
N GLU A 330 10.13 3.55 27.45
CA GLU A 330 11.38 2.81 27.38
C GLU A 330 11.26 1.55 26.49
N GLY A 331 10.13 0.85 26.49
CA GLY A 331 9.86 -0.24 25.55
C GLY A 331 9.86 0.22 24.09
N VAL A 332 9.25 1.36 23.79
CA VAL A 332 9.32 1.98 22.46
C VAL A 332 10.74 2.41 22.11
N MET A 333 11.51 2.93 23.08
CA MET A 333 12.91 3.31 22.88
C MET A 333 13.79 2.10 22.51
N LEU A 334 13.61 0.95 23.18
CA LEU A 334 14.30 -0.30 22.82
C LEU A 334 13.97 -0.71 21.37
N ALA A 335 12.70 -0.67 20.98
CA ALA A 335 12.27 -1.00 19.62
C ALA A 335 12.85 -0.05 18.56
N ARG A 336 12.95 1.26 18.85
CA ARG A 336 13.57 2.24 17.94
C ARG A 336 15.05 1.97 17.67
N HIS A 337 15.73 1.31 18.60
CA HIS A 337 17.10 0.85 18.40
C HIS A 337 17.15 -0.60 17.87
N GLY A 338 16.03 -1.17 17.48
CA GLY A 338 15.92 -2.49 16.85
C GLY A 338 15.92 -3.66 17.83
N LEU A 339 15.85 -3.43 19.15
CA LEU A 339 15.75 -4.48 20.17
C LEU A 339 14.30 -4.99 20.28
N TRP A 340 13.80 -5.54 19.18
CA TRP A 340 12.38 -5.83 18.96
C TRP A 340 11.81 -6.83 19.98
N SER A 341 12.49 -7.94 20.23
CA SER A 341 12.02 -8.99 21.15
C SER A 341 11.94 -8.50 22.60
N LEU A 342 12.97 -7.78 23.07
CA LEU A 342 13.00 -7.17 24.40
C LEU A 342 11.91 -6.10 24.55
N ALA A 343 11.73 -5.25 23.53
CA ALA A 343 10.66 -4.27 23.50
C ALA A 343 9.28 -4.94 23.55
N MET A 344 9.05 -6.00 22.77
CA MET A 344 7.81 -6.76 22.76
C MET A 344 7.50 -7.34 24.14
N GLN A 345 8.48 -8.00 24.78
CA GLN A 345 8.32 -8.58 26.11
C GLN A 345 7.89 -7.50 27.11
N ARG A 346 8.57 -6.36 27.09
CA ARG A 346 8.31 -5.26 28.01
C ARG A 346 6.93 -4.63 27.80
N LEU A 347 6.60 -4.27 26.56
CA LEU A 347 5.30 -3.68 26.25
C LEU A 347 4.14 -4.64 26.51
N THR A 348 4.36 -5.94 26.38
CA THR A 348 3.37 -6.96 26.77
C THR A 348 3.13 -6.94 28.28
N GLN A 349 4.17 -6.76 29.10
CA GLN A 349 4.00 -6.61 30.55
C GLN A 349 3.26 -5.30 30.90
N VAL A 350 3.61 -4.19 30.25
CA VAL A 350 2.92 -2.91 30.43
C VAL A 350 1.43 -3.02 30.08
N LYS A 351 1.10 -3.70 28.97
CA LYS A 351 -0.29 -3.98 28.59
C LYS A 351 -1.06 -4.72 29.69
N ARG A 352 -0.45 -5.73 30.31
CA ARG A 352 -1.07 -6.47 31.43
C ARG A 352 -1.32 -5.56 32.63
N ASN A 353 -0.37 -4.68 32.95
CA ASN A 353 -0.47 -3.78 34.09
C ASN A 353 -1.53 -2.68 33.88
N LEU A 354 -1.61 -2.11 32.67
CA LEU A 354 -2.55 -1.02 32.35
C LEU A 354 -3.98 -1.50 32.08
N GLY A 355 -4.16 -2.74 31.61
CA GLY A 355 -5.46 -3.33 31.34
C GLY A 355 -6.35 -2.43 30.48
N LYS A 356 -7.40 -1.85 31.08
CA LYS A 356 -8.39 -1.00 30.40
C LYS A 356 -7.84 0.34 29.89
N GLN A 357 -6.70 0.79 30.40
CA GLN A 357 -6.05 2.03 29.94
C GLN A 357 -5.25 1.84 28.64
N TRP A 358 -5.17 0.60 28.13
CA TRP A 358 -4.48 0.29 26.89
C TRP A 358 -5.25 0.80 25.67
N SER A 359 -4.66 1.76 24.95
CA SER A 359 -5.29 2.40 23.78
C SER A 359 -5.10 1.59 22.50
N ALA A 360 -5.94 1.85 21.48
CA ALA A 360 -5.78 1.25 20.15
C ALA A 360 -4.45 1.65 19.47
N SER A 361 -3.98 2.89 19.69
CA SER A 361 -2.67 3.32 19.19
C SER A 361 -1.53 2.56 19.87
N ALA A 362 -1.63 2.30 21.18
CA ALA A 362 -0.66 1.49 21.90
C ALA A 362 -0.65 0.03 21.40
N GLN A 363 -1.83 -0.51 21.08
CA GLN A 363 -1.97 -1.81 20.45
C GLN A 363 -1.28 -1.87 19.08
N GLY A 364 -1.50 -0.86 18.23
CA GLY A 364 -0.85 -0.77 16.91
C GLY A 364 0.67 -0.75 16.99
N GLN A 365 1.25 0.02 17.94
CA GLN A 365 2.71 0.03 18.16
C GLN A 365 3.22 -1.33 18.68
N LEU A 366 2.50 -1.98 19.60
CA LEU A 366 2.86 -3.32 20.09
C LEU A 366 2.81 -4.37 18.97
N ASP A 367 1.82 -4.32 18.09
CA ASP A 367 1.69 -5.27 16.97
C ASP A 367 2.75 -5.04 15.90
N TYR A 368 3.08 -3.79 15.61
CA TYR A 368 4.21 -3.42 14.76
C TYR A 368 5.54 -3.96 15.31
N ILE A 369 5.78 -3.80 16.61
CA ILE A 369 6.97 -4.32 17.30
C ILE A 369 6.96 -5.86 17.28
N ARG A 370 5.80 -6.49 17.48
CA ARG A 370 5.65 -7.96 17.41
C ARG A 370 6.04 -8.51 16.04
N LEU A 371 5.63 -7.86 14.94
CA LEU A 371 6.01 -8.26 13.59
C LEU A 371 7.54 -8.37 13.44
N HIS A 372 8.27 -7.36 13.92
CA HIS A 372 9.73 -7.37 13.85
C HIS A 372 10.35 -8.40 14.81
N ALA A 373 9.82 -8.50 16.03
CA ALA A 373 10.30 -9.44 17.05
C ALA A 373 10.19 -10.90 16.59
N GLN A 374 9.10 -11.27 15.93
CA GLN A 374 8.91 -12.62 15.38
C GLN A 374 10.00 -12.98 14.37
N VAL A 375 10.40 -12.02 13.52
CA VAL A 375 11.45 -12.21 12.53
C VAL A 375 12.82 -12.33 13.20
N THR A 376 13.17 -11.44 14.14
CA THR A 376 14.45 -11.54 14.86
C THR A 376 14.57 -12.81 15.69
N GLU A 377 13.48 -13.23 16.33
CA GLU A 377 13.45 -14.44 17.13
C GLU A 377 13.63 -15.68 16.24
N ALA A 378 12.92 -15.75 15.11
CA ALA A 378 13.08 -16.84 14.15
C ALA A 378 14.51 -16.90 13.59
N GLN A 379 15.09 -15.75 13.24
CA GLN A 379 16.49 -15.65 12.78
C GLN A 379 17.49 -16.11 13.84
N ALA A 380 17.28 -15.73 15.10
CA ALA A 380 18.14 -16.13 16.22
C ALA A 380 18.03 -17.62 16.57
N GLN A 381 16.90 -18.27 16.26
CA GLN A 381 16.69 -19.70 16.47
C GLN A 381 17.16 -20.55 15.28
N GLN A 382 17.39 -19.93 14.12
CA GLN A 382 17.79 -20.65 12.91
C GLN A 382 19.22 -21.18 13.03
N GLN A 383 19.40 -22.47 12.72
CA GLN A 383 20.73 -23.07 12.62
C GLN A 383 21.48 -22.46 11.44
N SER A 384 22.51 -21.67 11.73
CA SER A 384 23.38 -21.06 10.72
C SER A 384 24.69 -21.85 10.61
N ALA A 385 25.19 -22.00 9.38
CA ALA A 385 26.49 -22.64 9.14
C ALA A 385 27.68 -21.77 9.58
N ASN A 386 27.46 -20.47 9.81
CA ASN A 386 28.49 -19.51 10.19
C ASN A 386 28.23 -18.95 11.60
N ALA A 387 29.20 -19.09 12.50
CA ALA A 387 29.15 -18.59 13.87
C ALA A 387 28.96 -17.05 13.95
N VAL A 388 29.54 -16.28 13.02
CA VAL A 388 29.38 -14.83 12.96
C VAL A 388 27.94 -14.44 12.62
N GLN A 389 27.28 -15.16 11.71
CA GLN A 389 25.86 -14.93 11.42
C GLN A 389 25.00 -15.24 12.64
N THR A 390 25.28 -16.33 13.36
CA THR A 390 24.58 -16.67 14.61
C THR A 390 24.78 -15.59 15.68
N ILE A 391 26.00 -15.06 15.82
CA ILE A 391 26.28 -13.94 16.73
C ILE A 391 25.43 -12.73 16.35
N VAL A 392 25.43 -12.31 15.08
CA VAL A 392 24.64 -11.16 14.62
C VAL A 392 23.15 -11.38 14.87
N ALA A 393 22.62 -12.56 14.55
CA ALA A 393 21.21 -12.87 14.77
C ALA A 393 20.82 -12.73 16.26
N HIS A 394 21.65 -13.24 17.18
CA HIS A 394 21.42 -13.07 18.61
C HIS A 394 21.56 -11.61 19.07
N LEU A 395 22.54 -10.85 18.56
CA LEU A 395 22.70 -9.43 18.90
C LEU A 395 21.54 -8.58 18.41
N VAL A 396 21.05 -8.83 17.19
CA VAL A 396 19.86 -8.16 16.63
C VAL A 396 18.61 -8.50 17.45
N ASN A 397 18.48 -9.74 17.92
CA ASN A 397 17.40 -10.17 18.80
C ASN A 397 17.52 -9.67 20.26
N GLY A 398 18.67 -9.09 20.65
CA GLY A 398 18.94 -8.67 22.04
C GLY A 398 19.27 -9.82 23.00
N SER A 399 19.65 -11.00 22.48
CA SER A 399 20.05 -12.17 23.26
C SER A 399 21.55 -12.15 23.55
N TRP A 400 21.98 -11.19 24.38
CA TRP A 400 23.41 -10.90 24.65
C TRP A 400 24.19 -12.12 25.14
N ASN A 401 23.60 -12.88 26.06
CA ASN A 401 24.19 -14.08 26.64
C ASN A 401 24.42 -15.17 25.58
N ARG A 402 23.43 -15.44 24.72
CA ARG A 402 23.52 -16.42 23.63
C ARG A 402 24.57 -16.03 22.61
N ALA A 403 24.65 -14.74 22.26
CA ALA A 403 25.71 -14.25 21.40
C ALA A 403 27.11 -14.50 22.02
N LEU A 404 27.26 -14.29 23.34
CA LEU A 404 28.53 -14.57 24.03
C LEU A 404 28.86 -16.06 24.10
N GLU A 405 27.86 -16.93 24.30
CA GLU A 405 28.06 -18.39 24.27
C GLU A 405 28.68 -18.82 22.93
N VAL A 406 28.13 -18.33 21.80
CA VAL A 406 28.66 -18.61 20.47
C VAL A 406 30.05 -18.00 20.29
N LEU A 407 30.27 -16.75 20.70
CA LEU A 407 31.58 -16.09 20.64
C LEU A 407 32.66 -16.87 21.38
N GLN A 408 32.33 -17.39 22.56
CA GLN A 408 33.29 -18.06 23.44
C GLN A 408 33.62 -19.48 22.98
N ALA A 409 32.81 -20.06 22.11
CA ALA A 409 33.03 -21.40 21.57
C ALA A 409 34.40 -21.53 20.85
N PRO A 410 35.09 -22.67 20.96
CA PRO A 410 36.43 -22.85 20.38
C PRO A 410 36.51 -22.68 18.87
N GLN A 411 35.44 -23.01 18.16
CA GLN A 411 35.35 -23.00 16.70
C GLN A 411 35.06 -21.62 16.09
N THR A 412 34.84 -20.59 16.92
CA THR A 412 34.48 -19.26 16.43
C THR A 412 35.71 -18.53 15.91
N ASP A 413 35.67 -18.13 14.64
CA ASP A 413 36.71 -17.31 14.02
C ASP A 413 36.67 -15.88 14.56
N MET A 414 37.59 -15.58 15.47
CA MET A 414 37.73 -14.27 16.09
C MET A 414 38.18 -13.18 15.10
N THR A 415 38.81 -13.54 13.98
CA THR A 415 39.23 -12.59 12.93
C THR A 415 37.99 -12.05 12.23
N GLU A 416 37.04 -12.93 11.93
CA GLU A 416 35.77 -12.55 11.30
C GLU A 416 34.90 -11.73 12.25
N VAL A 417 34.85 -12.10 13.54
CA VAL A 417 34.16 -11.30 14.57
C VAL A 417 34.80 -9.90 14.70
N ARG A 418 36.13 -9.81 14.75
CA ARG A 418 36.83 -8.51 14.83
C ARG A 418 36.45 -7.63 13.64
N ARG A 419 36.44 -8.21 12.42
CA ARG A 419 36.03 -7.51 11.19
C ARG A 419 34.58 -7.05 11.25
N LEU A 420 33.65 -7.90 11.72
CA LEU A 420 32.25 -7.53 11.93
C LEU A 420 32.14 -6.28 12.83
N LEU A 421 32.77 -6.32 14.01
CA LEU A 421 32.67 -5.24 14.99
C LEU A 421 33.34 -3.95 14.51
N LEU A 422 34.42 -4.03 13.73
CA LEU A 422 35.08 -2.86 13.13
C LEU A 422 34.26 -2.22 12.00
N THR A 423 33.50 -3.03 11.25
CA THR A 423 32.75 -2.57 10.07
C THR A 423 31.30 -2.19 10.37
N ASP A 424 30.81 -2.49 11.57
CA ASP A 424 29.49 -2.03 12.01
C ASP A 424 29.43 -0.49 12.04
N SER A 425 28.37 0.07 11.46
CA SER A 425 28.17 1.52 11.35
C SER A 425 27.74 2.19 12.67
N GLY A 426 27.91 1.52 13.81
CA GLY A 426 27.49 1.96 15.14
C GLY A 426 26.10 1.49 15.57
N ARG A 427 25.41 0.66 14.76
CA ARG A 427 24.08 0.14 15.11
C ARG A 427 24.13 -0.80 16.32
N LEU A 428 25.15 -1.66 16.38
CA LEU A 428 25.31 -2.59 17.50
C LEU A 428 25.61 -1.84 18.80
N LEU A 429 26.44 -0.79 18.73
CA LEU A 429 26.73 0.04 19.90
C LEU A 429 25.48 0.78 20.40
N ALA A 430 24.71 1.37 19.47
CA ALA A 430 23.46 2.06 19.81
C ALA A 430 22.43 1.13 20.47
N ARG A 431 22.35 -0.13 20.01
CA ARG A 431 21.53 -1.18 20.65
C ARG A 431 22.00 -1.44 22.09
N VAL A 432 23.29 -1.64 22.30
CA VAL A 432 23.84 -1.88 23.64
C VAL A 432 23.57 -0.70 24.57
N ASP A 433 23.81 0.53 24.13
CA ASP A 433 23.59 1.73 24.93
C ASP A 433 22.10 1.91 25.28
N ALA A 434 21.20 1.67 24.33
CA ALA A 434 19.76 1.70 24.56
C ALA A 434 19.34 0.64 25.60
N PHE A 435 19.88 -0.58 25.49
CA PHE A 435 19.58 -1.64 26.45
C PHE A 435 20.10 -1.30 27.85
N LEU A 436 21.35 -0.86 27.98
CA LEU A 436 21.95 -0.50 29.28
C LEU A 436 21.32 0.75 29.92
N THR A 437 20.60 1.56 29.15
CA THR A 437 19.77 2.64 29.71
C THR A 437 18.58 2.08 30.50
N VAL A 438 18.05 0.92 30.08
CA VAL A 438 16.93 0.24 30.74
C VAL A 438 17.42 -0.75 31.80
N GLU A 439 18.44 -1.55 31.46
CA GLU A 439 19.02 -2.61 32.29
C GLU A 439 20.51 -2.35 32.54
N PRO A 440 20.89 -1.34 33.34
CA PRO A 440 22.29 -0.94 33.52
C PRO A 440 23.16 -2.00 34.20
N GLY A 441 22.54 -2.99 34.86
CA GLY A 441 23.23 -4.08 35.56
C GLY A 441 23.52 -5.32 34.72
N ASP A 442 23.10 -5.36 33.45
CA ASP A 442 23.27 -6.56 32.62
C ASP A 442 24.75 -6.75 32.22
N GLN A 443 25.34 -7.82 32.76
CA GLN A 443 26.78 -8.07 32.60
C GLN A 443 27.15 -8.48 31.17
N ASP A 444 26.26 -9.16 30.44
CA ASP A 444 26.54 -9.64 29.10
C ASP A 444 26.48 -8.51 28.07
N ALA A 445 25.52 -7.59 28.21
CA ALA A 445 25.46 -6.36 27.44
C ALA A 445 26.68 -5.44 27.72
N ILE A 446 27.12 -5.33 28.98
CA ILE A 446 28.34 -4.59 29.34
C ILE A 446 29.57 -5.18 28.62
N VAL A 447 29.68 -6.52 28.56
CA VAL A 447 30.79 -7.19 27.85
C VAL A 447 30.78 -6.83 26.36
N TRP A 448 29.62 -6.91 25.69
CA TRP A 448 29.49 -6.53 24.28
C TRP A 448 29.82 -5.06 24.04
N GLY A 449 29.30 -4.15 24.87
CA GLY A 449 29.61 -2.73 24.80
C GLY A 449 31.11 -2.45 24.95
N ALA A 450 31.77 -3.13 25.88
CA ALA A 450 33.22 -3.02 26.07
C ALA A 450 34.01 -3.51 24.85
N MET A 451 33.59 -4.62 24.22
CA MET A 451 34.24 -5.14 23.02
C MET A 451 34.10 -4.20 21.82
N ILE A 452 32.89 -3.70 21.56
CA ILE A 452 32.62 -2.80 20.43
C ILE A 452 33.41 -1.50 20.60
N ARG A 453 33.35 -0.88 21.79
CA ARG A 453 34.10 0.35 22.09
C ARG A 453 35.61 0.15 22.02
N TYR A 454 36.12 -1.00 22.45
CA TYR A 454 37.55 -1.30 22.38
C TYR A 454 38.09 -1.27 20.95
N LEU A 455 37.27 -1.69 19.98
CA LEU A 455 37.65 -1.72 18.57
C LEU A 455 37.36 -0.41 17.83
N GLN A 456 36.31 0.32 18.24
CA GLN A 456 35.83 1.51 17.52
C GLN A 456 36.27 2.85 18.14
N GLU A 457 36.69 2.87 19.41
CA GLU A 457 37.06 4.09 20.13
C GLU A 457 38.54 4.08 20.55
N PRO A 458 39.14 5.26 20.80
CA PRO A 458 40.49 5.34 21.37
C PRO A 458 40.59 4.58 22.70
N SER A 459 41.67 3.80 22.88
CA SER A 459 41.85 2.89 24.03
C SER A 459 41.56 3.51 25.41
N PRO A 460 41.99 4.76 25.73
CA PRO A 460 41.68 5.37 27.02
C PRO A 460 40.17 5.53 27.26
N LYS A 461 39.41 5.89 26.22
CA LYS A 461 37.96 6.10 26.30
C LYS A 461 37.23 4.78 26.56
N ALA A 462 37.58 3.73 25.82
CA ALA A 462 37.00 2.40 25.98
C ALA A 462 37.29 1.83 27.39
N ARG A 463 38.54 1.94 27.87
CA ARG A 463 38.92 1.48 29.22
C ARG A 463 38.19 2.23 30.32
N ALA A 464 38.08 3.56 30.21
CA ALA A 464 37.35 4.37 31.19
C ALA A 464 35.85 4.06 31.21
N TRP A 465 35.25 3.77 30.06
CA TRP A 465 33.85 3.31 29.99
C TRP A 465 33.69 1.94 30.68
N THR A 466 34.54 0.96 30.35
CA THR A 466 34.50 -0.39 30.94
C THR A 466 34.69 -0.36 32.45
N GLN A 467 35.63 0.45 32.95
CA GLN A 467 35.87 0.60 34.39
C GLN A 467 34.63 1.13 35.13
N ARG A 468 33.91 2.08 34.52
CA ARG A 468 32.67 2.63 35.10
C ARG A 468 31.53 1.61 35.08
N GLN A 469 31.28 0.97 33.93
CA GLN A 469 30.15 0.04 33.80
C GLN A 469 30.35 -1.26 34.60
N ALA A 470 31.57 -1.79 34.63
CA ALA A 470 31.89 -3.00 35.37
C ALA A 470 32.52 -2.72 36.75
N ALA A 471 32.30 -1.55 37.35
CA ALA A 471 32.92 -1.13 38.62
C ALA A 471 32.66 -2.13 39.76
N ASN A 472 31.45 -2.72 39.79
CA ASN A 472 31.02 -3.62 40.87
C ASN A 472 31.17 -5.11 40.53
N SER A 473 31.76 -5.48 39.37
CA SER A 473 31.92 -6.88 38.96
C SER A 473 33.35 -7.19 38.49
N PRO A 474 34.22 -7.69 39.40
CA PRO A 474 35.56 -8.15 39.04
C PRO A 474 35.54 -9.26 37.98
N ALA A 475 34.59 -10.18 38.07
CA ALA A 475 34.43 -11.28 37.12
C ALA A 475 34.14 -10.76 35.70
N THR A 476 33.27 -9.76 35.57
CA THR A 476 32.97 -9.12 34.28
C THR A 476 34.20 -8.42 33.72
N ARG A 477 34.96 -7.70 34.54
CA ARG A 477 36.23 -7.07 34.10
C ARG A 477 37.23 -8.10 33.58
N GLN A 478 37.39 -9.23 34.29
CA GLN A 478 38.29 -10.30 33.86
C GLN A 478 37.82 -10.96 32.56
N ARG A 479 36.51 -11.19 32.40
CA ARG A 479 35.93 -11.70 31.15
C ARG A 479 36.20 -10.76 29.98
N ILE A 480 35.99 -9.45 30.16
CA ILE A 480 36.27 -8.43 29.14
C ILE A 480 37.74 -8.44 28.75
N GLN A 481 38.66 -8.43 29.72
CA GLN A 481 40.10 -8.45 29.43
C GLN A 481 40.51 -9.70 28.65
N THR A 482 39.91 -10.86 28.98
CA THR A 482 40.17 -12.12 28.29
C THR A 482 39.71 -12.06 26.83
N LEU A 483 38.53 -11.47 26.57
CA LEU A 483 37.99 -11.32 25.22
C LEU A 483 38.76 -10.29 24.39
N TRP A 484 39.20 -9.18 24.99
CA TRP A 484 40.10 -8.23 24.33
C TRP A 484 41.42 -8.89 23.90
N ASN A 485 42.04 -9.66 24.78
CA ASN A 485 43.25 -10.41 24.44
C ASN A 485 43.03 -11.41 23.29
N ARG A 486 41.85 -12.05 23.22
CA ARG A 486 41.49 -12.93 22.08
C ARG A 486 41.32 -12.13 20.78
N LEU A 487 40.68 -10.97 20.83
CA LEU A 487 40.50 -10.09 19.68
C LEU A 487 41.83 -9.54 19.15
N ASP A 488 42.79 -9.23 20.02
CA ASP A 488 44.10 -8.72 19.60
C ASP A 488 45.01 -9.79 18.99
N LYS A 489 44.87 -11.04 19.41
CA LYS A 489 45.53 -12.18 18.76
C LYS A 489 44.94 -12.49 17.37
N ALA A 490 43.72 -12.04 17.11
CA ALA A 490 43.00 -12.28 15.86
C ALA A 490 43.26 -11.19 14.78
N VAL A 491 44.36 -10.45 14.88
CA VAL A 491 44.79 -9.52 13.83
C VAL A 491 45.26 -10.34 12.62
N ALA A 492 44.60 -10.17 11.47
CA ALA A 492 45.05 -10.80 10.24
C ALA A 492 46.49 -10.38 9.92
N PRO A 493 47.37 -11.28 9.43
CA PRO A 493 48.65 -10.87 8.88
C PRO A 493 48.38 -9.90 7.72
N SER A 494 49.00 -8.72 7.75
CA SER A 494 48.97 -7.76 6.64
C SER A 494 49.34 -8.48 5.33
N PRO A 495 48.58 -8.30 4.24
CA PRO A 495 49.04 -8.67 2.92
C PRO A 495 50.04 -7.62 2.41
N ILE A 496 51.17 -7.45 3.11
CA ILE A 496 52.36 -6.77 2.60
C ILE A 496 53.58 -7.48 3.19
N SER A 497 53.91 -8.63 2.61
CA SER A 497 55.28 -9.10 2.47
C SER A 497 55.34 -10.25 1.45
N GLU A 498 54.76 -10.06 0.26
CA GLU A 498 55.33 -10.73 -0.90
C GLU A 498 56.64 -10.02 -1.21
N ALA A 499 57.74 -10.67 -0.82
CA ALA A 499 59.05 -10.38 -1.37
C ALA A 499 58.91 -10.45 -2.90
N VAL A 500 58.97 -9.29 -3.55
CA VAL A 500 59.08 -9.20 -5.01
C VAL A 500 60.27 -10.06 -5.44
N PRO A 501 60.06 -11.18 -6.16
CA PRO A 501 61.18 -11.89 -6.76
C PRO A 501 61.72 -10.96 -7.84
N ARG A 502 62.97 -10.51 -7.69
CA ARG A 502 63.68 -9.83 -8.78
C ARG A 502 63.67 -10.78 -9.99
N ARG A 503 62.96 -10.41 -11.04
CA ARG A 503 63.08 -11.05 -12.36
C ARG A 503 64.55 -10.96 -12.80
N PRO A 504 65.18 -12.05 -13.27
CA PRO A 504 66.43 -11.97 -14.00
C PRO A 504 66.22 -11.14 -15.27
N GLN A 505 67.09 -10.17 -15.51
CA GLN A 505 67.18 -9.45 -16.78
C GLN A 505 67.52 -10.44 -17.90
N PRO A 506 66.76 -10.48 -19.01
CA PRO A 506 67.14 -11.27 -20.17
C PRO A 506 68.36 -10.64 -20.88
N PRO A 507 69.28 -11.46 -21.43
CA PRO A 507 70.45 -10.96 -22.14
C PRO A 507 70.03 -10.27 -23.45
N HIS A 508 70.63 -9.12 -23.72
CA HIS A 508 70.46 -8.39 -24.98
C HIS A 508 71.02 -9.21 -26.15
N PRO A 509 70.27 -9.34 -27.27
CA PRO A 509 70.81 -9.91 -28.49
C PRO A 509 71.77 -8.91 -29.18
N PRO A 510 72.81 -9.41 -29.88
CA PRO A 510 73.76 -8.56 -30.59
C PRO A 510 73.10 -7.90 -31.81
N CYS A 511 73.31 -6.59 -31.96
CA CYS A 511 72.91 -5.83 -33.14
C CYS A 511 73.82 -6.15 -34.34
N PRO A 512 73.27 -6.25 -35.57
CA PRO A 512 74.03 -6.06 -36.80
C PRO A 512 74.41 -4.60 -37.04
#